data_AF-A0AAU3HJZ5-F1
#
_entry.id   AF-A0AAU3HJZ5-F1
#
_cell.length_a   1.000
_cell.length_b   1.000
_cell.length_c   1.000
_cell.angle_alpha   90.00
_cell.angle_beta   90.00
_cell.angle_gamma   90.00
#
_symmetry.space_group_name_H-M   'P 1'
#
loop_
_entity.id
_entity.type
_entity.pdbx_description
1 polymer ?
#
loop_
_entity_poly.entity_id
_entity_poly.type
_entity_poly.pdbx_seq_one_letter_code
_entity_poly.pdbx_strand_id
1 'polypeptide(L)'
;MTRYARSLMATTMLGLSVLAAPAPAGAATRVDLSAQAAASGCTTWVEWVQEGGNSYYYGRGNVQCTSGRYKVKLRCRNLQTGVGYVVYGGYAVNAPGTATTTCYSGNVAEGVYPVDDPLPTTGVTGCVSWAEWVHEGSNHYYGRGTAQCDTGTYRVQIQCRNAQTGQRYVVSGPAVTAPAISTTTCYQGNVADVVSGVPA
;
A
#
# COMPACT_ATOMS: atom_id res chain seq x y z
N MET A 1 -96.59 -14.89 35.64
CA MET A 1 -96.22 -15.16 34.24
C MET A 1 -94.77 -14.73 34.03
N THR A 2 -93.99 -15.72 33.63
CA THR A 2 -92.60 -15.78 33.15
C THR A 2 -91.96 -14.50 32.62
N ARG A 3 -90.70 -14.25 33.03
CA ARG A 3 -89.58 -13.86 32.14
C ARG A 3 -88.24 -14.17 32.84
N TYR A 4 -87.49 -15.10 32.24
CA TYR A 4 -86.09 -15.41 32.51
C TYR A 4 -85.18 -14.55 31.60
N ALA A 5 -84.02 -14.13 32.12
CA ALA A 5 -82.82 -13.79 31.34
C ALA A 5 -81.60 -14.30 32.15
N ARG A 6 -81.03 -15.44 31.78
CA ARG A 6 -79.78 -15.61 30.99
C ARG A 6 -78.52 -15.04 31.68
N SER A 7 -77.57 -15.91 32.05
CA SER A 7 -76.38 -16.18 31.22
C SER A 7 -75.39 -17.12 31.93
N LEU A 8 -74.92 -18.12 31.18
CA LEU A 8 -73.76 -18.97 31.51
C LEU A 8 -72.46 -18.16 31.41
N MET A 9 -71.47 -18.51 32.24
CA MET A 9 -70.06 -18.38 31.85
C MET A 9 -69.31 -19.68 32.13
N ALA A 10 -68.66 -20.17 31.08
CA ALA A 10 -67.78 -21.31 31.04
C ALA A 10 -66.34 -20.86 31.38
N THR A 11 -65.69 -21.62 32.26
CA THR A 11 -64.31 -21.41 32.68
C THR A 11 -63.35 -21.92 31.59
N THR A 12 -62.51 -21.03 31.05
CA THR A 12 -61.41 -21.40 30.14
C THR A 12 -60.08 -21.39 30.89
N MET A 13 -59.35 -22.51 30.82
CA MET A 13 -57.97 -22.64 31.29
C MET A 13 -57.03 -21.88 30.35
N LEU A 14 -56.13 -21.07 30.91
CA LEU A 14 -54.99 -20.47 30.19
C LEU A 14 -53.71 -21.19 30.62
N GLY A 15 -53.08 -21.85 29.64
CA GLY A 15 -51.75 -22.44 29.77
C GLY A 15 -50.66 -21.37 29.73
N LEU A 16 -49.65 -21.52 30.59
CA LEU A 16 -48.43 -20.71 30.60
C LEU A 16 -47.49 -21.18 29.49
N SER A 17 -47.24 -20.33 28.49
CA SER A 17 -46.12 -20.45 27.56
C SER A 17 -44.89 -19.74 28.14
N VAL A 18 -43.82 -20.50 28.39
CA VAL A 18 -42.50 -19.96 28.75
C VAL A 18 -41.88 -19.31 27.51
N LEU A 19 -41.82 -17.98 27.49
CA LEU A 19 -41.03 -17.21 26.52
C LEU A 19 -39.54 -17.36 26.88
N ALA A 20 -38.80 -18.12 26.07
CA ALA A 20 -37.34 -18.09 26.11
C ALA A 20 -36.85 -16.71 25.63
N ALA A 21 -36.13 -15.99 26.48
CA ALA A 21 -35.50 -14.73 26.12
C ALA A 21 -34.44 -14.97 25.02
N PRO A 22 -34.32 -14.08 24.02
CA PRO A 22 -33.25 -14.15 23.04
C PRO A 22 -31.90 -13.95 23.75
N ALA A 23 -30.96 -14.86 23.50
CA ALA A 23 -29.58 -14.73 23.98
C ALA A 23 -28.99 -13.40 23.49
N PRO A 24 -28.23 -12.67 24.33
CA PRO A 24 -27.55 -11.46 23.88
C PRO A 24 -26.61 -11.83 22.74
N ALA A 25 -26.79 -11.18 21.59
CA ALA A 25 -25.86 -11.26 20.48
C ALA A 25 -24.47 -10.93 21.01
N GLY A 26 -23.52 -11.86 20.85
CA GLY A 26 -22.14 -11.67 21.27
C GLY A 26 -21.63 -10.33 20.73
N ALA A 27 -21.14 -9.49 21.63
CA ALA A 27 -20.50 -8.24 21.26
C ALA A 27 -19.36 -8.56 20.29
N ALA A 28 -19.54 -8.26 19.01
CA ALA A 28 -18.45 -8.25 18.06
C ALA A 28 -17.46 -7.19 18.56
N THR A 29 -16.34 -7.63 19.13
CA THR A 29 -15.25 -6.76 19.53
C THR A 29 -14.81 -6.01 18.28
N ARG A 30 -15.18 -4.73 18.15
CA ARG A 30 -14.59 -3.86 17.14
C ARG A 30 -13.10 -3.79 17.44
N VAL A 31 -12.30 -4.45 16.61
CA VAL A 31 -10.85 -4.24 16.60
C VAL A 31 -10.66 -2.80 16.14
N ASP A 32 -10.24 -1.94 17.04
CA ASP A 32 -9.84 -0.59 16.69
C ASP A 32 -8.50 -0.67 15.94
N LEU A 33 -8.60 -0.75 14.61
CA LEU A 33 -7.45 -0.84 13.72
C LEU A 33 -6.51 0.36 13.90
N SER A 34 -6.99 1.50 14.41
CA SER A 34 -6.17 2.70 14.63
C SER A 34 -5.16 2.56 15.77
N ALA A 35 -5.29 1.53 16.62
CA ALA A 35 -4.39 1.24 17.73
C ALA A 35 -3.39 0.10 17.43
N GLN A 36 -3.38 -0.45 16.21
CA GLN A 36 -2.42 -1.50 15.85
C GLN A 36 -0.99 -0.96 15.87
N ALA A 37 -0.11 -1.62 16.62
CA ALA A 37 1.30 -1.24 16.71
C ALA A 37 1.99 -1.34 15.35
N ALA A 38 2.86 -0.36 15.06
CA ALA A 38 3.72 -0.38 13.87
C ALA A 38 4.58 -1.64 13.81
N ALA A 39 4.93 -2.05 12.60
CA ALA A 39 5.77 -3.20 12.37
C ALA A 39 7.18 -2.95 12.91
N SER A 40 7.76 -3.94 13.60
CA SER A 40 9.10 -3.82 14.16
C SER A 40 9.86 -5.14 14.07
N GLY A 41 11.20 -5.06 14.11
CA GLY A 41 12.07 -6.23 13.97
C GLY A 41 11.95 -6.92 12.61
N CYS A 42 11.70 -6.15 11.55
CA CYS A 42 11.45 -6.69 10.22
C CYS A 42 12.74 -7.18 9.55
N THR A 43 12.72 -8.43 9.10
CA THR A 43 13.69 -9.00 8.17
C THR A 43 13.09 -9.01 6.78
N THR A 44 13.88 -8.65 5.77
CA THR A 44 13.46 -8.59 4.38
C THR A 44 14.42 -9.35 3.49
N TRP A 45 13.89 -10.08 2.51
CA TRP A 45 14.73 -10.81 1.55
C TRP A 45 14.05 -10.91 0.19
N VAL A 46 14.84 -11.22 -0.84
CA VAL A 46 14.38 -11.45 -2.20
C VAL A 46 14.60 -12.91 -2.56
N GLU A 47 13.63 -13.49 -3.27
CA GLU A 47 13.65 -14.87 -3.73
C GLU A 47 13.51 -14.95 -5.25
N TRP A 48 14.00 -16.06 -5.79
CA TRP A 48 13.78 -16.44 -7.18
C TRP A 48 12.32 -16.78 -7.44
N VAL A 49 11.83 -16.31 -8.57
CA VAL A 49 10.55 -16.71 -9.15
C VAL A 49 10.86 -17.52 -10.39
N GLN A 50 10.30 -18.73 -10.46
CA GLN A 50 10.34 -19.55 -11.65
C GLN A 50 9.13 -19.21 -12.53
N GLU A 51 9.38 -18.90 -13.79
CA GLU A 51 8.35 -18.74 -14.81
C GLU A 51 8.63 -19.73 -15.93
N GLY A 52 7.72 -20.68 -16.14
CA GLY A 52 7.68 -21.57 -17.30
C GLY A 52 9.03 -22.19 -17.73
N GLY A 53 9.25 -23.47 -17.44
CA GLY A 53 10.49 -24.14 -17.82
C GLY A 53 11.69 -23.65 -16.98
N ASN A 54 12.74 -23.15 -17.63
CA ASN A 54 14.02 -22.78 -17.01
C ASN A 54 14.23 -21.27 -16.82
N SER A 55 13.19 -20.45 -16.93
CA SER A 55 13.33 -19.00 -16.72
C SER A 55 13.16 -18.65 -15.25
N TYR A 56 14.11 -17.89 -14.71
CA TYR A 56 14.10 -17.45 -13.32
C TYR A 56 14.42 -15.96 -13.23
N TYR A 57 13.79 -15.27 -12.29
CA TYR A 57 14.14 -13.88 -11.99
C TYR A 57 13.98 -13.56 -10.50
N TYR A 58 14.80 -12.64 -9.99
CA TYR A 58 14.78 -12.16 -8.61
C TYR A 58 13.63 -11.18 -8.39
N GLY A 59 12.39 -11.65 -8.45
CA GLY A 59 11.21 -10.79 -8.45
C GLY A 59 10.41 -10.76 -7.16
N ARG A 60 10.53 -11.78 -6.32
CA ARG A 60 9.67 -11.93 -5.13
C ARG A 60 10.36 -11.35 -3.93
N GLY A 61 9.73 -10.38 -3.27
CA GLY A 61 10.21 -9.86 -2.01
C GLY A 61 9.32 -10.29 -0.85
N ASN A 62 9.97 -10.59 0.26
CA ASN A 62 9.34 -11.09 1.46
C ASN A 62 9.72 -10.21 2.65
N VAL A 63 8.75 -10.01 3.55
CA VAL A 63 8.91 -9.28 4.80
C VAL A 63 8.37 -10.15 5.92
N GLN A 64 9.17 -10.30 6.98
CA GLN A 64 8.74 -10.92 8.22
C GLN A 64 9.18 -10.06 9.40
N CYS A 65 8.22 -9.59 10.18
CA CYS A 65 8.44 -8.77 11.36
C CYS A 65 8.09 -9.56 12.62
N THR A 66 8.65 -9.14 13.75
CA THR A 66 8.41 -9.77 15.05
C THR A 66 7.13 -9.29 15.70
N SER A 67 6.63 -8.11 15.34
CA SER A 67 5.40 -7.53 15.87
C SER A 67 4.66 -6.70 14.81
N GLY A 68 3.41 -6.34 15.12
CA GLY A 68 2.61 -5.43 14.31
C GLY A 68 1.86 -6.12 13.16
N ARG A 69 1.14 -5.30 12.39
CA ARG A 69 0.42 -5.70 11.19
C ARG A 69 0.94 -4.90 10.02
N TYR A 70 1.30 -5.59 8.94
CA TYR A 70 2.03 -4.98 7.83
C TYR A 70 1.73 -5.62 6.49
N LYS A 71 1.99 -4.84 5.45
CA LYS A 71 2.12 -5.26 4.06
C LYS A 71 3.59 -5.27 3.68
N VAL A 72 3.87 -5.78 2.49
CA VAL A 72 5.17 -5.65 1.83
C VAL A 72 5.06 -4.66 0.68
N LYS A 73 6.12 -3.88 0.46
CA LYS A 73 6.31 -3.04 -0.72
C LYS A 73 7.63 -3.39 -1.38
N LEU A 74 7.65 -3.45 -2.70
CA LEU A 74 8.85 -3.64 -3.49
C LEU A 74 9.19 -2.38 -4.26
N ARG A 75 10.48 -2.05 -4.30
CA ARG A 75 11.07 -1.27 -5.37
C ARG A 75 11.52 -2.24 -6.45
N CYS A 76 10.88 -2.19 -7.61
CA CYS A 76 11.20 -3.03 -8.75
C CYS A 76 11.94 -2.21 -9.82
N ARG A 77 12.73 -2.90 -10.66
CA ARG A 77 13.30 -2.34 -11.88
C ARG A 77 12.99 -3.24 -13.07
N ASN A 78 12.51 -2.62 -14.14
CA ASN A 78 12.36 -3.27 -15.42
C ASN A 78 13.73 -3.61 -16.00
N LEU A 79 14.01 -4.89 -16.27
CA LEU A 79 15.34 -5.31 -16.74
C LEU A 79 15.62 -4.94 -18.19
N GLN A 80 14.58 -4.76 -19.01
CA GLN A 80 14.72 -4.38 -20.42
C GLN A 80 14.95 -2.88 -20.56
N THR A 81 14.20 -2.06 -19.83
CA THR A 81 14.22 -0.59 -19.98
C THR A 81 15.03 0.12 -18.90
N GLY A 82 15.35 -0.55 -17.80
CA GLY A 82 15.99 0.03 -16.61
C GLY A 82 15.06 0.91 -15.76
N VAL A 83 13.78 1.06 -16.13
CA VAL A 83 12.83 1.94 -15.43
C VAL A 83 12.38 1.32 -14.10
N GLY A 84 12.42 2.13 -13.03
CA GLY A 84 11.93 1.74 -11.71
C GLY A 84 10.40 1.81 -11.59
N TYR A 85 9.84 1.08 -10.63
CA TYR A 85 8.43 1.18 -10.22
C TYR A 85 8.23 0.56 -8.84
N VAL A 86 7.06 0.77 -8.23
CA VAL A 86 6.71 0.22 -6.92
C VAL A 86 5.56 -0.78 -7.05
N VAL A 87 5.63 -1.87 -6.29
CA VAL A 87 4.52 -2.84 -6.14
C VAL A 87 4.19 -3.00 -4.67
N TYR A 88 2.92 -2.88 -4.31
CA TYR A 88 2.41 -3.15 -2.97
C TYR A 88 1.80 -4.55 -2.89
N GLY A 89 1.98 -5.23 -1.76
CA GLY A 89 1.24 -6.43 -1.42
C GLY A 89 -0.24 -6.11 -1.19
N GLY A 90 -1.12 -6.93 -1.75
CA GLY A 90 -2.57 -6.70 -1.71
C GLY A 90 -3.19 -6.89 -0.31
N TYR A 91 -2.54 -7.66 0.56
CA TYR A 91 -3.09 -8.04 1.87
C TYR A 91 -2.08 -7.79 2.97
N ALA A 92 -2.57 -7.34 4.13
CA ALA A 92 -1.76 -7.22 5.34
C ALA A 92 -1.70 -8.56 6.10
N VAL A 93 -0.57 -8.84 6.73
CA VAL A 93 -0.34 -9.98 7.62
C VAL A 93 -0.09 -9.49 9.03
N ASN A 94 -0.42 -10.31 10.03
CA ASN A 94 0.01 -10.08 11.41
C ASN A 94 1.33 -10.81 11.64
N ALA A 95 2.24 -10.20 12.38
CA ALA A 95 3.44 -10.89 12.86
C ALA A 95 3.07 -12.15 13.66
N PRO A 96 3.86 -13.24 13.56
CA PRO A 96 5.11 -13.38 12.79
C PRO A 96 4.91 -13.87 11.35
N GLY A 97 3.73 -13.69 10.74
CA GLY A 97 3.44 -14.14 9.38
C GLY A 97 4.31 -13.46 8.32
N THR A 98 4.57 -14.11 7.18
CA THR A 98 5.38 -13.51 6.11
C THR A 98 4.48 -12.82 5.09
N ALA A 99 4.74 -11.52 4.83
CA ALA A 99 4.12 -10.79 3.74
C ALA A 99 4.96 -10.95 2.47
N THR A 100 4.33 -11.29 1.35
CA THR A 100 5.01 -11.51 0.08
C THR A 100 4.31 -10.78 -1.04
N THR A 101 5.09 -10.28 -2.00
CA THR A 101 4.60 -9.77 -3.28
C THR A 101 5.70 -9.96 -4.32
N THR A 102 5.36 -9.77 -5.60
CA THR A 102 6.28 -10.07 -6.70
C THR A 102 6.25 -8.94 -7.72
N CYS A 103 7.42 -8.52 -8.19
CA CYS A 103 7.56 -7.66 -9.36
C CYS A 103 6.94 -8.33 -10.59
N TYR A 104 6.45 -7.54 -11.54
CA TYR A 104 6.01 -8.07 -12.85
C TYR A 104 7.04 -9.02 -13.47
N SER A 105 6.54 -10.02 -14.19
CA SER A 105 7.32 -11.03 -14.92
C SER A 105 8.61 -10.49 -15.53
N GLY A 106 9.73 -11.19 -15.29
CA GLY A 106 11.04 -10.86 -15.84
C GLY A 106 11.73 -9.61 -15.25
N ASN A 107 11.21 -9.02 -14.18
CA ASN A 107 11.77 -7.79 -13.57
C ASN A 107 12.31 -8.03 -12.16
N VAL A 108 13.30 -7.25 -11.75
CA VAL A 108 14.01 -7.48 -10.48
C VAL A 108 13.47 -6.64 -9.34
N ALA A 109 13.36 -7.22 -8.14
CA ALA A 109 13.17 -6.50 -6.89
C ALA A 109 14.52 -5.95 -6.41
N GLU A 110 14.68 -4.63 -6.39
CA GLU A 110 15.88 -3.93 -5.91
C GLU A 110 15.81 -3.54 -4.43
N GLY A 111 14.60 -3.51 -3.89
CA GLY A 111 14.35 -3.19 -2.49
C GLY A 111 13.05 -3.80 -2.02
N VAL A 112 13.04 -4.21 -0.75
CA VAL A 112 11.89 -4.83 -0.08
C VAL A 112 11.69 -4.09 1.24
N TYR A 113 10.47 -3.65 1.49
CA TYR A 113 10.16 -2.79 2.63
C TYR A 113 8.89 -3.26 3.34
N PRO A 114 8.89 -3.33 4.69
CA PRO A 114 7.64 -3.40 5.44
C PRO A 114 6.85 -2.10 5.24
N VAL A 115 5.53 -2.21 5.20
CA VAL A 115 4.60 -1.08 5.20
C VAL A 115 3.57 -1.30 6.29
N ASP A 116 3.46 -0.37 7.22
CA ASP A 116 2.50 -0.47 8.32
C ASP A 116 1.05 -0.56 7.83
N ASP A 117 0.22 -1.33 8.53
CA ASP A 117 -1.22 -1.43 8.27
C ASP A 117 -2.04 -1.41 9.59
N PRO A 118 -2.81 -0.33 9.87
CA PRO A 118 -3.05 0.80 8.98
C PRO A 118 -1.82 1.70 8.83
N LEU A 119 -1.78 2.41 7.70
CA LEU A 119 -0.76 3.41 7.44
C LEU A 119 -0.86 4.57 8.46
N PRO A 120 0.28 5.23 8.79
CA PRO A 120 0.26 6.48 9.54
C PRO A 120 -0.66 7.51 8.88
N THR A 121 -1.48 8.20 9.68
CA THR A 121 -2.44 9.19 9.17
C THR A 121 -1.84 10.58 8.96
N THR A 122 -0.58 10.78 9.37
CA THR A 122 0.11 12.07 9.29
C THR A 122 1.49 11.93 8.68
N GLY A 123 1.91 12.98 7.97
CA GLY A 123 3.22 13.04 7.35
C GLY A 123 3.34 12.23 6.06
N VAL A 124 4.46 12.50 5.36
CA VAL A 124 4.87 11.77 4.17
C VAL A 124 5.88 10.72 4.59
N THR A 125 5.62 9.46 4.26
CA THR A 125 6.46 8.33 4.66
C THR A 125 6.71 7.37 3.50
N GLY A 126 7.78 6.57 3.63
CA GLY A 126 8.05 5.44 2.74
C GLY A 126 8.28 5.81 1.27
N CYS A 127 8.73 7.02 0.97
CA CYS A 127 8.96 7.43 -0.41
C CYS A 127 10.03 6.58 -1.09
N VAL A 128 9.70 6.07 -2.27
CA VAL A 128 10.62 5.48 -3.23
C VAL A 128 10.66 6.38 -4.45
N SER A 129 11.86 6.71 -4.92
CA SER A 129 12.08 7.53 -6.10
C SER A 129 13.06 6.88 -7.05
N TRP A 130 12.90 7.19 -8.34
CA TRP A 130 13.78 6.71 -9.40
C TRP A 130 13.87 7.73 -10.53
N ALA A 131 14.99 7.66 -11.26
CA ALA A 131 15.19 8.40 -12.49
C ALA A 131 14.85 7.52 -13.70
N GLU A 132 14.38 8.15 -14.77
CA GLU A 132 13.94 7.52 -16.00
C GLU A 132 14.61 8.19 -17.20
N TRP A 133 14.79 7.40 -18.26
CA TRP A 133 15.27 7.88 -19.54
C TRP A 133 14.26 8.82 -20.21
N VAL A 134 14.77 9.92 -20.72
CA VAL A 134 14.06 10.82 -21.62
C VAL A 134 14.68 10.68 -23.01
N HIS A 135 13.81 10.62 -24.00
CA HIS A 135 14.18 10.48 -25.41
C HIS A 135 13.85 11.80 -26.10
N GLU A 136 14.87 12.49 -26.62
CA GLU A 136 14.72 13.75 -27.34
C GLU A 136 15.52 13.72 -28.63
N GLY A 137 14.82 13.54 -29.75
CA GLY A 137 15.47 13.24 -31.03
C GLY A 137 16.30 11.97 -30.92
N SER A 138 17.59 12.05 -31.26
CA SER A 138 18.55 10.95 -31.15
C SER A 138 19.25 10.86 -29.79
N ASN A 139 18.94 11.77 -28.86
CA ASN A 139 19.59 11.82 -27.55
C ASN A 139 18.79 11.08 -26.49
N HIS A 140 19.51 10.41 -25.61
CA HIS A 140 18.97 9.70 -24.45
C HIS A 140 19.69 10.19 -23.20
N TYR A 141 18.94 10.61 -22.18
CA TYR A 141 19.52 11.00 -20.90
C TYR A 141 18.54 10.74 -19.75
N TYR A 142 19.07 10.53 -18.55
CA TYR A 142 18.26 10.43 -17.34
C TYR A 142 17.79 11.82 -16.93
N GLY A 143 16.63 12.24 -17.41
CA GLY A 143 16.09 13.59 -17.17
C GLY A 143 14.76 13.60 -16.43
N ARG A 144 14.07 12.46 -16.37
CA ARG A 144 12.76 12.36 -15.73
C ARG A 144 12.91 11.71 -14.37
N GLY A 145 12.20 12.25 -13.39
CA GLY A 145 12.19 11.74 -12.03
C GLY A 145 10.77 11.45 -11.61
N THR A 146 10.61 10.30 -10.96
CA THR A 146 9.33 9.82 -10.45
C THR A 146 9.49 9.48 -8.96
N ALA A 147 8.46 9.76 -8.17
CA ALA A 147 8.39 9.37 -6.77
C ALA A 147 7.02 8.77 -6.44
N GLN A 148 7.03 7.78 -5.54
CA GLN A 148 5.84 7.18 -4.94
C GLN A 148 6.02 7.03 -3.43
N CYS A 149 5.11 7.60 -2.63
CA CYS A 149 5.14 7.52 -1.17
C CYS A 149 3.93 6.73 -0.63
N ASP A 150 4.05 6.23 0.59
CA ASP A 150 3.01 5.42 1.23
C ASP A 150 1.88 6.28 1.79
N THR A 151 2.21 7.47 2.31
CA THR A 151 1.26 8.37 3.00
C THR A 151 1.45 9.83 2.62
N GLY A 152 0.44 10.63 2.95
CA GLY A 152 0.47 12.09 2.86
C GLY A 152 0.29 12.66 1.45
N THR A 153 0.32 13.98 1.37
CA THR A 153 0.38 14.71 0.11
C THR A 153 1.82 15.14 -0.15
N TYR A 154 2.34 14.76 -1.30
CA TYR A 154 3.75 14.93 -1.64
C TYR A 154 3.91 15.27 -3.13
N ARG A 155 5.10 15.68 -3.53
CA ARG A 155 5.49 15.85 -4.93
C ARG A 155 6.89 15.30 -5.16
N VAL A 156 7.18 14.92 -6.39
CA VAL A 156 8.57 14.65 -6.78
C VAL A 156 9.34 15.97 -6.87
N GLN A 157 10.58 15.96 -6.40
CA GLN A 157 11.57 17.01 -6.57
C GLN A 157 12.81 16.41 -7.23
N ILE A 158 13.35 17.10 -8.22
CA ILE A 158 14.56 16.68 -8.94
C ILE A 158 15.61 17.77 -8.80
N GLN A 159 16.81 17.40 -8.37
CA GLN A 159 18.01 18.22 -8.56
C GLN A 159 18.54 17.94 -9.96
N CYS A 160 18.32 18.88 -10.86
CA CYS A 160 18.78 18.81 -12.23
C CYS A 160 20.15 19.46 -12.37
N ARG A 161 20.98 18.89 -13.24
CA ARG A 161 22.27 19.45 -13.63
C ARG A 161 22.30 19.69 -15.13
N ASN A 162 22.71 20.89 -15.50
CA ASN A 162 22.93 21.23 -16.89
C ASN A 162 24.12 20.44 -17.44
N ALA A 163 23.88 19.68 -18.51
CA ALA A 163 24.90 18.77 -19.05
C ALA A 163 26.06 19.53 -19.72
N GLN A 164 25.83 20.75 -20.19
CA GLN A 164 26.85 21.57 -20.85
C GLN A 164 27.63 22.43 -19.85
N THR A 165 26.94 23.06 -18.88
CA THR A 165 27.54 24.05 -17.97
C THR A 165 27.83 23.50 -16.58
N GLY A 166 27.25 22.34 -16.21
CA GLY A 166 27.34 21.77 -14.87
C GLY A 166 26.51 22.51 -13.81
N GLN A 167 25.81 23.59 -14.15
CA GLN A 167 24.97 24.35 -13.23
C GLN A 167 23.80 23.49 -12.72
N ARG A 168 23.44 23.65 -11.44
CA ARG A 168 22.35 22.91 -10.82
C ARG A 168 21.13 23.78 -10.57
N TYR A 169 19.96 23.18 -10.72
CA TYR A 169 18.67 23.80 -10.43
C TYR A 169 17.69 22.72 -9.97
N VAL A 170 16.54 23.15 -9.45
CA VAL A 170 15.52 22.24 -8.93
C VAL A 170 14.24 22.40 -9.71
N VAL A 171 13.63 21.27 -10.07
CA VAL A 171 12.27 21.22 -10.60
C VAL A 171 11.39 20.38 -9.69
N SER A 172 10.12 20.73 -9.61
CA SER A 172 9.13 19.98 -8.82
C SER A 172 7.97 19.53 -9.70
N GLY A 173 7.43 18.36 -9.42
CA GLY A 173 6.24 17.83 -10.06
C GLY A 173 4.94 18.30 -9.41
N PRO A 174 3.80 17.80 -9.91
CA PRO A 174 2.51 18.07 -9.29
C PRO A 174 2.43 17.44 -7.89
N ALA A 175 1.70 18.11 -7.00
CA ALA A 175 1.31 17.54 -5.72
C ALA A 175 0.28 16.43 -5.93
N VAL A 176 0.47 15.29 -5.28
CA VAL A 176 -0.42 14.14 -5.34
C VAL A 176 -0.64 13.57 -3.94
N THR A 177 -1.78 12.92 -3.72
CA THR A 177 -2.05 12.18 -2.50
C THR A 177 -1.61 10.73 -2.68
N ALA A 178 -0.84 10.22 -1.72
CA ALA A 178 -0.40 8.84 -1.72
C ALA A 178 -1.59 7.84 -1.82
N PRO A 179 -1.43 6.70 -2.51
CA PRO A 179 -0.21 6.20 -3.14
C PRO A 179 -0.08 6.60 -4.62
N ALA A 180 -0.79 7.64 -5.10
CA ALA A 180 -0.66 8.10 -6.48
C ALA A 180 0.77 8.56 -6.76
N ILE A 181 1.23 8.48 -8.02
CA ILE A 181 2.61 8.77 -8.44
C ILE A 181 2.77 10.25 -8.82
N SER A 182 3.90 10.87 -8.46
CA SER A 182 4.30 12.20 -8.94
C SER A 182 5.53 12.08 -9.85
N THR A 183 5.46 12.70 -11.03
CA THR A 183 6.52 12.67 -12.05
C THR A 183 6.77 14.07 -12.59
N THR A 184 8.04 14.41 -12.84
CA THR A 184 8.43 15.62 -13.56
C THR A 184 9.72 15.40 -14.35
N THR A 185 10.12 16.35 -15.18
CA THR A 185 11.29 16.21 -16.06
C THR A 185 12.14 17.47 -15.99
N CYS A 186 13.47 17.31 -15.93
CA CYS A 186 14.41 18.40 -16.12
C CYS A 186 14.19 19.04 -17.49
N TYR A 187 14.49 20.34 -17.63
CA TYR A 187 14.54 20.98 -18.95
C TYR A 187 15.38 20.18 -19.95
N GLN A 188 15.08 20.34 -21.23
CA GLN A 188 15.74 19.66 -22.35
C GLN A 188 17.28 19.72 -22.23
N GLY A 189 17.92 18.57 -22.43
CA GLY A 189 19.38 18.41 -22.41
C GLY A 189 20.04 18.44 -21.02
N ASN A 190 19.26 18.31 -19.94
CA ASN A 190 19.78 18.32 -18.56
C ASN A 190 19.47 17.00 -17.85
N VAL A 191 20.31 16.61 -16.89
CA VAL A 191 20.21 15.30 -16.22
C VAL A 191 19.70 15.44 -14.79
N ALA A 192 18.99 14.42 -14.30
CA ALA A 192 18.58 14.27 -12.91
C ALA A 192 19.74 13.69 -12.09
N ASP A 193 20.36 14.51 -11.23
CA ASP A 193 21.39 14.04 -10.29
C ASP A 193 20.74 13.36 -9.07
N VAL A 194 19.63 13.92 -8.55
CA VAL A 194 18.91 13.40 -7.39
C VAL A 194 17.41 13.50 -7.63
N VAL A 195 16.67 12.44 -7.30
CA VAL A 195 15.20 12.40 -7.33
C VAL A 195 14.68 12.02 -5.95
N SER A 196 13.73 12.78 -5.42
CA SER A 196 13.13 12.53 -4.10
C SER A 196 11.64 12.87 -4.08
N GLY A 197 10.85 12.10 -3.32
CA GLY A 197 9.51 12.54 -2.92
C GLY A 197 9.62 13.45 -1.69
N VAL A 198 9.00 14.63 -1.74
CA VAL A 198 9.02 15.62 -0.65
C VAL A 198 7.60 16.07 -0.32
N PRO A 199 7.32 16.50 0.93
CA PRO A 199 6.05 17.14 1.28
C PRO A 199 5.69 18.27 0.32
N ALA A 200 4.42 18.30 -0.11
CA ALA A 200 3.90 19.30 -1.05
C ALA A 200 3.56 20.62 -0.35
#